data_AF-A0A921QUQ8-F1
#
_entry.id   AF-A0A921QUQ8-F1
#
_cell.length_a   1.000
_cell.length_b   1.000
_cell.length_c   1.000
_cell.angle_alpha   90.00
_cell.angle_beta   90.00
_cell.angle_gamma   90.00
#
_symmetry.space_group_name_H-M   'P 1'
#
loop_
_entity.id
_entity.type
_entity.pdbx_description
1 polymer ?
#
loop_
_entity_poly.entity_id
_entity_poly.type
_entity_poly.pdbx_seq_one_letter_code
_entity_poly.pdbx_strand_id
1 'polypeptide(L)' 'GSVPVDNFSAFLALVFWQLWKARNIAIFRHEQTSLPQFLAACKASAELWRFRLPISKRSIPDTWCSFFHQARQGIG' A
#
# COMPACT_ATOMS: atom_id res chain seq x y z
N GLY A 1 13.67 -3.57 -1.47
CA GLY A 1 13.63 -2.96 -2.81
C GLY A 1 13.30 -1.49 -2.69
N SER A 2 13.89 -0.60 -3.50
CA SER A 2 13.59 0.84 -3.42
C SER A 2 12.20 1.15 -3.97
N VAL A 3 11.50 2.11 -3.37
CA VAL A 3 10.25 2.64 -3.93
C VAL A 3 10.62 3.48 -5.15
N PRO A 4 10.01 3.26 -6.34
CA PRO A 4 10.26 4.09 -7.51
C PRO A 4 9.95 5.55 -7.21
N VAL A 5 10.85 6.45 -7.63
CA VAL A 5 10.64 7.91 -7.56
C VAL A 5 9.41 8.31 -8.40
N ASP A 6 9.19 7.60 -9.50
CA ASP A 6 8.02 7.74 -10.34
C ASP A 6 6.73 7.35 -9.61
N ASN A 7 5.77 8.27 -9.58
CA ASN A 7 4.49 8.15 -8.88
C ASN A 7 4.62 7.94 -7.36
N PHE A 8 5.71 8.43 -6.74
CA PHE A 8 5.87 8.37 -5.29
C PHE A 8 4.73 9.05 -4.53
N SER A 9 4.20 10.19 -5.03
CA SER A 9 3.03 10.85 -4.43
C SER A 9 1.78 9.97 -4.45
N ALA A 10 1.57 9.19 -5.51
CA ALA A 10 0.46 8.24 -5.60
C ALA A 10 0.64 7.07 -4.62
N PHE A 11 1.87 6.59 -4.47
CA PHE A 11 2.21 5.60 -3.45
C PHE A 11 1.91 6.12 -2.03
N LEU A 12 2.35 7.34 -1.69
CA LEU A 12 2.05 7.97 -0.40
C LEU A 12 0.54 8.14 -0.18
N ALA A 13 -0.20 8.61 -1.18
CA ALA A 13 -1.65 8.77 -1.10
C ALA A 13 -2.35 7.44 -0.79
N LEU A 14 -1.90 6.34 -1.40
CA LEU A 14 -2.40 4.99 -1.11
C LEU A 14 -2.14 4.60 0.35
N VAL A 15 -0.91 4.78 0.84
CA VAL A 15 -0.53 4.42 2.21
C VAL A 15 -1.31 5.26 3.24
N PHE A 16 -1.39 6.57 3.04
CA PHE A 16 -2.15 7.47 3.91
C PHE A 16 -3.65 7.16 3.90
N TRP A 17 -4.20 6.74 2.75
CA TRP A 17 -5.57 6.26 2.70
C TRP A 17 -5.79 5.01 3.56
N GLN A 18 -4.89 4.03 3.51
CA GLN A 18 -4.99 2.87 4.40
C GLN A 18 -4.83 3.26 5.88
N LEU A 19 -3.93 4.21 6.17
CA LEU A 19 -3.67 4.65 7.55
C LEU A 19 -4.89 5.37 8.12
N TRP A 20 -5.50 6.24 7.32
CA TRP A 20 -6.75 6.88 7.67
C TRP A 20 -7.83 5.84 7.97
N LYS A 21 -8.02 4.82 7.12
CA LYS A 21 -9.00 3.74 7.36
C LYS A 21 -8.70 2.97 8.65
N ALA A 22 -7.45 2.56 8.88
CA ALA A 22 -7.04 1.84 10.09
C ALA A 22 -7.35 2.66 11.36
N ARG A 23 -7.04 3.96 11.34
CA ARG A 23 -7.40 4.88 12.43
C ARG A 23 -8.91 4.97 12.64
N ASN A 24 -9.69 5.08 11.57
CA ASN A 24 -11.15 5.15 11.67
C ASN A 24 -11.75 3.86 12.24
N ILE A 25 -11.25 2.70 11.84
CA ILE A 25 -11.66 1.41 12.42
C ILE A 25 -11.34 1.37 13.93
N ALA A 26 -10.14 1.80 14.34
CA ALA A 26 -9.78 1.84 15.75
C ALA A 26 -10.67 2.79 16.58
N ILE A 27 -11.03 3.96 16.03
CA ILE A 27 -11.85 4.96 16.74
C ILE A 27 -13.33 4.55 16.79
N PHE A 28 -13.90 4.13 15.67
CA PHE A 28 -15.34 3.93 15.54
C PHE A 28 -15.80 2.49 15.83
N ARG A 29 -14.89 1.51 15.72
CA ARG A 29 -15.19 0.09 15.96
C ARG A 29 -14.41 -0.51 17.11
N HIS A 30 -13.50 0.25 17.73
CA HIS A 30 -12.61 -0.25 18.79
C HIS A 30 -11.77 -1.47 18.37
N GLU A 31 -11.51 -1.63 17.07
CA GLU A 31 -10.73 -2.72 16.50
C GLU A 31 -9.32 -2.26 16.10
N GLN A 32 -8.30 -2.98 16.54
CA GLN A 32 -6.91 -2.68 16.17
C GLN A 32 -6.52 -3.38 14.87
N THR A 33 -5.94 -2.63 13.94
CA THR A 33 -5.30 -3.20 12.74
C THR A 33 -3.84 -3.48 13.03
N SER A 34 -3.43 -4.75 13.01
CA SER A 34 -2.02 -5.11 13.16
C SER A 34 -1.18 -4.66 11.95
N LEU A 35 0.13 -4.48 12.14
CA LEU A 35 1.04 -4.10 11.05
C LEU A 35 0.96 -5.06 9.84
N PRO A 36 0.92 -6.40 10.01
CA PRO A 36 0.78 -7.32 8.88
C PRO A 36 -0.54 -7.16 8.12
N GLN A 37 -1.65 -6.90 8.82
CA GLN A 37 -2.95 -6.62 8.20
C GLN A 37 -2.92 -5.30 7.43
N PHE A 38 -2.32 -4.25 8.01
CA PHE A 38 -2.13 -2.96 7.36
C PHE A 38 -1.33 -3.08 6.06
N LEU A 39 -0.18 -3.76 6.08
CA LEU A 39 0.65 -3.97 4.90
C LEU A 39 -0.05 -4.82 3.83
N ALA A 40 -0.85 -5.81 4.24
CA ALA A 40 -1.68 -6.58 3.32
C ALA A 40 -2.74 -5.70 2.63
N ALA A 41 -3.38 -4.79 3.37
CA ALA A 41 -4.37 -3.85 2.82
C ALA A 41 -3.73 -2.83 1.85
N CYS A 42 -2.52 -2.37 2.15
CA CYS A 42 -1.71 -1.55 1.23
C CYS A 42 -1.40 -2.32 -0.07
N LYS A 43 -0.93 -3.57 0.01
CA LYS A 43 -0.65 -4.41 -1.16
C LYS A 43 -1.91 -4.63 -2.01
N ALA A 44 -3.02 -5.02 -1.40
CA ALA A 44 -4.29 -5.24 -2.12
C ALA A 44 -4.77 -3.96 -2.81
N SER A 45 -4.59 -2.80 -2.16
CA SER A 45 -4.91 -1.52 -2.78
C SER A 45 -3.98 -1.25 -3.96
N ALA A 46 -2.67 -1.51 -3.84
CA ALA A 46 -1.69 -1.27 -4.90
C ALA A 46 -1.99 -2.12 -6.15
N GLU A 47 -2.45 -3.36 -5.98
CA GLU A 47 -2.82 -4.22 -7.11
C GLU A 47 -3.90 -3.60 -8.00
N LEU A 48 -4.86 -2.87 -7.40
CA LEU A 48 -5.93 -2.18 -8.10
C LEU A 48 -5.45 -0.93 -8.85
N TRP A 49 -4.28 -0.38 -8.51
CA TRP A 49 -3.72 0.79 -9.19
C TRP A 49 -3.18 0.48 -10.58
N ARG A 50 -2.91 -0.78 -10.92
CA ARG A 50 -2.53 -1.18 -12.30
C ARG A 50 -3.56 -0.76 -13.35
N PHE A 51 -4.83 -0.68 -12.94
CA PHE A 51 -5.94 -0.30 -13.81
C PHE A 51 -6.15 1.21 -13.90
N ARG A 52 -5.47 2.00 -13.05
CA ARG A 52 -5.57 3.47 -12.99
C ARG A 52 -4.41 4.18 -13.67
N LEU A 53 -3.38 3.43 -14.05
CA LEU A 53 -2.18 3.97 -14.70
C LEU A 53 -2.20 3.68 -16.21
N PRO A 54 -1.54 4.53 -17.02
CA PRO A 54 -1.28 4.24 -18.43
C PRO A 54 -0.57 2.89 -18.60
N ILE A 55 -0.77 2.26 -19.77
CA ILE A 55 -0.18 0.93 -20.09
C ILE A 55 1.32 0.90 -19.84
N SER A 56 2.05 1.97 -20.22
CA SER A 56 3.50 2.11 -20.03
C SER A 56 3.95 2.10 -18.57
N LYS A 57 3.04 2.31 -17.61
CA LYS A 57 3.32 2.44 -16.17
C LYS A 57 2.73 1.31 -15.33
N ARG A 58 2.21 0.24 -15.96
CA ARG A 58 1.55 -0.87 -15.25
C ARG A 58 2.48 -1.71 -14.39
N SER A 59 3.80 -1.67 -14.61
CA SER A 59 4.81 -2.34 -13.79
C SER A 59 5.07 -1.63 -12.44
N ILE A 60 4.69 -0.37 -12.31
CA ILE A 60 4.95 0.43 -11.10
C ILE A 60 4.17 -0.14 -9.89
N PRO A 61 2.86 -0.43 -10.00
CA PRO A 61 2.12 -1.11 -8.93
C PRO A 61 2.71 -2.45 -8.51
N ASP A 62 3.29 -3.23 -9.43
CA ASP A 62 3.95 -4.50 -9.07
C ASP A 62 5.15 -4.27 -8.16
N THR A 63 5.88 -3.17 -8.36
CA THR A 63 7.00 -2.77 -7.49
C THR A 63 6.50 -2.38 -6.10
N TRP A 64 5.39 -1.64 -6.01
CA TRP A 64 4.75 -1.32 -4.72
C TRP A 64 4.27 -2.59 -4.01
N CYS A 65 3.65 -3.53 -4.74
CA CYS A 65 3.21 -4.81 -4.19
C CYS A 65 4.38 -5.63 -3.63
N SER A 66 5.52 -5.66 -4.33
CA SER A 66 6.74 -6.32 -3.86
C SER A 66 7.29 -5.65 -2.60
N PHE A 67 7.33 -4.32 -2.56
CA PHE A 67 7.74 -3.56 -1.38
C PHE A 67 6.90 -3.90 -0.14
N PHE A 68 5.57 -3.87 -0.26
CA PHE A 68 4.68 -4.22 0.86
C PHE A 68 4.82 -5.69 1.28
N HIS A 69 5.09 -6.58 0.34
CA HIS A 69 5.31 -7.99 0.64
C HIS A 69 6.60 -8.21 1.45
N GLN A 70 7.70 -7.59 1.04
CA GLN A 70 8.98 -7.62 1.75
C GLN A 70 8.86 -7.02 3.15
N ALA A 71 8.25 -5.83 3.27
CA ALA A 71 8.03 -5.17 4.56
C ALA A 71 7.21 -6.05 5.52
N ARG A 72 6.22 -6.79 5.01
CA ARG A 72 5.40 -7.69 5.83
C ARG A 72 6.17 -8.92 6.34
N GLN A 73 7.23 -9.31 5.64
CA GLN A 73 8.12 -10.40 6.04
C GLN A 73 9.26 -9.93 6.97
N GLY A 74 9.33 -8.63 7.28
CA GLY A 74 10.43 -8.06 8.06
C GLY A 74 11.73 -7.93 7.29
N ILE A 75 11.67 -8.03 5.95
CA ILE A 75 12.83 -7.84 5.07
C ILE A 75 12.83 -6.36 4.67
N GLY A 76 13.63 -5.56 5.38
CA GLY A 76 13.83 -4.12 5.16
C GLY A 76 15.18 -3.83 4.51
#